data_AF-A0A067GM52-F1
#
_entry.id   AF-A0A067GM52-F1
#
_cell.length_a   1.000
_cell.length_b   1.000
_cell.length_c   1.000
_cell.angle_alpha   90.00
_cell.angle_beta   90.00
_cell.angle_gamma   90.00
#
_symmetry.space_group_name_H-M   'P 1'
#
loop_
_entity.id
_entity.type
_entity.pdbx_description
1 polymer ?
#
loop_
_entity_poly.entity_id
_entity_poly.type
_entity_poly.pdbx_seq_one_letter_code
_entity_poly.pdbx_strand_id
1 'polypeptide(L)'
;EYSMQLNASRIKVLQAQDDLVSNMMEAASKEVLNVSRDHNSYKKLLKGLIVQSLLRLKEPAVLLRCRKDDHHLVESVLESAKEEYAQKLQVHPPEIIVDHHIYLPPGPGHHNAHGPSCSGGVVVASRDGKIVCENTLDARLDVVFRKKLPEIRKQLVSQVAA
;
A
#
# COMPACT_ATOMS: atom_id res chain seq x y z
N GLU A 1 -6.16 44.44 -15.60
CA GLU A 1 -4.81 43.85 -15.58
C GLU A 1 -4.35 43.41 -14.18
N TYR A 2 -4.44 44.28 -13.17
CA TYR A 2 -4.08 43.97 -11.76
C TYR A 2 -4.73 42.69 -11.18
N SER A 3 -6.04 42.48 -11.43
CA SER A 3 -6.75 41.27 -10.97
C SER A 3 -6.21 39.96 -11.59
N MET A 4 -5.77 40.00 -12.86
CA MET A 4 -5.18 38.82 -13.52
C MET A 4 -3.80 38.48 -12.94
N GLN A 5 -2.98 39.48 -12.63
CA GLN A 5 -1.65 39.27 -12.03
C GLN A 5 -1.73 38.71 -10.61
N LEU A 6 -2.69 39.16 -9.81
CA LEU A 6 -2.94 38.62 -8.47
C LEU A 6 -3.41 37.16 -8.52
N ASN A 7 -4.33 36.84 -9.44
CA ASN A 7 -4.78 35.47 -9.62
C ASN A 7 -3.62 34.56 -10.09
N ALA A 8 -2.81 35.02 -11.03
CA ALA A 8 -1.64 34.28 -11.50
C ALA A 8 -0.62 34.02 -10.37
N SER A 9 -0.39 35.02 -9.50
CA SER A 9 0.50 34.86 -8.34
C SER A 9 -0.06 33.86 -7.34
N ARG A 10 -1.38 33.91 -7.07
CA ARG A 10 -2.05 32.95 -6.18
C ARG A 10 -1.99 31.53 -6.72
N ILE A 11 -2.23 31.32 -8.01
CA ILE A 11 -2.15 30.00 -8.65
C ILE A 11 -0.73 29.43 -8.53
N LYS A 12 0.31 30.24 -8.76
CA LYS A 12 1.70 29.80 -8.60
C LYS A 12 2.02 29.33 -7.18
N VAL A 13 1.53 30.04 -6.17
CA VAL A 13 1.71 29.64 -4.76
C VAL A 13 1.00 28.31 -4.48
N LEU A 14 -0.24 28.14 -4.96
CA LEU A 14 -0.98 26.89 -4.80
C LEU A 14 -0.27 25.71 -5.48
N GLN A 15 0.26 25.93 -6.69
CA GLN A 15 1.05 24.93 -7.41
C GLN A 15 2.29 24.53 -6.62
N ALA A 16 3.07 25.50 -6.12
CA ALA A 16 4.26 25.20 -5.33
C ALA A 16 3.95 24.43 -4.03
N GLN A 17 2.79 24.69 -3.42
CA GLN A 17 2.32 23.96 -2.24
C GLN A 17 1.93 22.51 -2.60
N ASP A 18 1.23 22.30 -3.70
CA ASP A 18 0.88 20.96 -4.18
C ASP A 18 2.13 20.18 -4.61
N ASP A 19 3.11 20.83 -5.24
CA ASP A 19 4.40 20.22 -5.62
C ASP A 19 5.18 19.75 -4.39
N LEU A 20 5.23 20.56 -3.33
CA LEU A 20 5.88 20.19 -2.07
C LEU A 20 5.26 18.92 -1.46
N VAL A 21 3.93 18.87 -1.44
CA VAL A 21 3.16 17.75 -0.92
C VAL A 21 3.36 16.50 -1.78
N SER A 22 3.39 16.65 -3.11
CA SER A 22 3.69 15.56 -4.06
C SER A 22 5.10 14.99 -3.86
N ASN A 23 6.11 15.86 -3.76
CA ASN A 23 7.50 15.46 -3.53
C ASN A 23 7.66 14.69 -2.22
N MET A 24 6.93 15.08 -1.17
CA MET A 24 6.93 14.36 0.10
C MET A 24 6.32 12.96 -0.04
N MET A 25 5.24 12.82 -0.81
CA MET A 25 4.62 11.53 -1.09
C MET A 25 5.59 10.63 -1.86
N GLU A 26 6.26 11.14 -2.89
CA GLU A 26 7.26 10.39 -3.65
C GLU A 26 8.44 9.93 -2.78
N ALA A 27 8.92 10.79 -1.88
CA ALA A 27 9.97 10.42 -0.94
C ALA A 27 9.50 9.30 0.02
N ALA A 28 8.27 9.40 0.55
CA ALA A 28 7.71 8.36 1.40
C ALA A 28 7.54 7.02 0.65
N SER A 29 7.08 7.04 -0.60
CA SER A 29 7.00 5.83 -1.44
C SER A 29 8.37 5.18 -1.64
N LYS A 30 9.42 5.98 -1.84
CA LYS A 30 10.80 5.47 -1.94
C LYS A 30 11.27 4.81 -0.65
N GLU A 31 10.93 5.34 0.51
CA GLU A 31 11.27 4.73 1.80
C GLU A 31 10.49 3.44 2.05
N VAL A 32 9.22 3.37 1.63
CA VAL A 32 8.40 2.15 1.75
C VAL A 32 9.00 0.98 0.96
N LEU A 33 9.68 1.24 -0.16
CA LEU A 33 10.43 0.20 -0.89
C LEU A 33 11.51 -0.46 -0.04
N ASN A 34 12.18 0.32 0.81
CA ASN A 34 13.28 -0.17 1.64
C ASN A 34 12.81 -1.14 2.72
N VAL A 35 11.51 -1.13 3.09
CA VAL A 35 10.94 -2.05 4.08
C VAL A 35 11.08 -3.51 3.66
N SER A 36 11.02 -3.78 2.35
CA SER A 36 11.19 -5.14 1.81
C SER A 36 12.60 -5.71 1.96
N ARG A 37 13.61 -4.86 2.23
CA ARG A 37 15.02 -5.30 2.37
C ARG A 37 15.26 -6.12 3.63
N ASP A 38 14.61 -5.76 4.74
CA ASP A 38 14.68 -6.54 5.98
C ASP A 38 13.67 -7.70 5.94
N HIS A 39 14.17 -8.88 5.55
CA HIS A 39 13.35 -10.06 5.36
C HIS A 39 12.60 -10.49 6.62
N ASN A 40 13.20 -10.31 7.81
CA ASN A 40 12.58 -10.76 9.07
C ASN A 40 11.42 -9.84 9.46
N SER A 41 11.63 -8.53 9.37
CA SER A 41 10.59 -7.54 9.64
C SER A 41 9.49 -7.59 8.57
N TYR A 42 9.87 -7.73 7.31
CA TYR A 42 8.93 -7.83 6.19
C TYR A 42 8.09 -9.11 6.26
N LYS A 43 8.67 -10.25 6.65
CA LYS A 43 7.93 -11.49 6.89
C LYS A 43 6.83 -11.32 7.96
N LYS A 44 7.15 -10.66 9.08
CA LYS A 44 6.16 -10.34 10.13
C LYS A 44 5.07 -9.41 9.60
N LEU A 45 5.46 -8.41 8.80
CA LEU A 45 4.52 -7.48 8.19
C LEU A 45 3.57 -8.20 7.22
N LEU A 46 4.09 -9.04 6.32
CA LEU A 46 3.31 -9.85 5.38
C LEU A 46 2.29 -10.73 6.10
N LYS A 47 2.71 -11.41 7.18
CA LYS A 47 1.79 -12.19 8.02
C LYS A 47 0.63 -11.32 8.51
N GLY A 48 0.94 -10.16 9.09
CA GLY A 48 -0.07 -9.21 9.58
C GLY A 48 -1.00 -8.70 8.48
N LEU A 49 -0.46 -8.41 7.28
CA LEU A 49 -1.23 -7.98 6.12
C LEU A 49 -2.21 -9.05 5.66
N ILE A 50 -1.77 -10.31 5.59
CA ILE A 50 -2.63 -11.44 5.21
C ILE A 50 -3.76 -11.61 6.23
N VAL A 51 -3.45 -11.66 7.53
CA VAL A 51 -4.46 -11.77 8.59
C VAL A 51 -5.47 -10.62 8.52
N GLN A 52 -5.00 -9.39 8.34
CA GLN A 52 -5.87 -8.22 8.21
C GLN A 52 -6.81 -8.33 7.01
N SER A 53 -6.31 -8.79 5.86
CA SER A 53 -7.12 -9.00 4.65
C SER A 53 -8.17 -10.09 4.87
N LEU A 54 -7.78 -11.23 5.48
CA LEU A 54 -8.71 -12.31 5.82
C LEU A 54 -9.83 -11.84 6.75
N LEU A 55 -9.49 -11.11 7.81
CA LEU A 55 -10.46 -10.54 8.76
C LEU A 55 -11.45 -9.56 8.10
N ARG A 56 -11.03 -8.90 7.01
CA ARG A 56 -11.87 -7.95 6.26
C ARG A 56 -12.79 -8.63 5.26
N LEU A 57 -12.31 -9.67 4.58
CA LEU A 57 -13.09 -10.46 3.62
C LEU A 57 -14.08 -11.40 4.33
N LYS A 58 -13.64 -12.10 5.39
CA LYS A 58 -14.43 -13.12 6.11
C LYS A 58 -15.02 -14.21 5.21
N GLU A 59 -14.29 -14.57 4.16
CA GLU A 59 -14.67 -15.62 3.21
C GLU A 59 -14.02 -16.96 3.61
N PRO A 60 -14.68 -18.10 3.34
CA PRO A 60 -14.12 -19.42 3.64
C PRO A 60 -12.95 -19.80 2.73
N ALA A 61 -12.91 -19.24 1.51
CA ALA A 61 -11.84 -19.48 0.54
C ALA A 61 -11.46 -18.16 -0.15
N VAL A 62 -10.16 -17.90 -0.25
CA VAL A 62 -9.61 -16.67 -0.84
C VAL A 62 -8.47 -16.99 -1.81
N LEU A 63 -8.31 -16.12 -2.80
CA LEU A 63 -7.18 -16.09 -3.73
C LEU A 63 -6.19 -15.01 -3.29
N LEU A 64 -4.92 -15.36 -3.12
CA LEU A 64 -3.87 -14.44 -2.70
C LEU A 64 -2.90 -14.19 -3.86
N ARG A 65 -2.71 -12.91 -4.20
CA ARG A 65 -1.72 -12.43 -5.16
C ARG A 65 -0.63 -11.66 -4.43
N CYS A 66 0.61 -11.96 -4.77
CA CYS A 66 1.80 -11.31 -4.23
C CYS A 66 2.79 -11.03 -5.36
N ARG A 67 3.88 -10.32 -5.05
CA ARG A 67 4.99 -10.19 -5.98
C ARG A 67 5.72 -11.53 -6.13
N LYS A 68 6.30 -11.77 -7.31
CA LYS A 68 7.07 -12.99 -7.57
C LYS A 68 8.25 -13.15 -6.59
N ASP A 69 8.90 -12.05 -6.22
CA ASP A 69 10.02 -12.03 -5.27
C ASP A 69 9.58 -12.40 -3.84
N ASP A 70 8.34 -12.09 -3.48
CA ASP A 70 7.79 -12.28 -2.13
C ASP A 70 7.18 -13.68 -1.96
N HIS A 71 7.09 -14.47 -3.02
CA HIS A 71 6.36 -15.74 -3.06
C HIS A 71 6.80 -16.70 -1.96
N HIS A 72 8.12 -16.94 -1.83
CA HIS A 72 8.67 -17.82 -0.79
C HIS A 72 8.41 -17.30 0.63
N LEU A 73 8.43 -15.98 0.84
CA LEU A 73 8.14 -15.39 2.13
C LEU A 73 6.66 -15.58 2.49
N VAL A 74 5.77 -15.35 1.52
CA VAL A 74 4.32 -15.53 1.66
C VAL A 74 4.01 -16.98 2.00
N GLU A 75 4.50 -17.96 1.23
CA GLU A 75 4.30 -19.38 1.51
C GLU A 75 4.72 -19.75 2.94
N SER A 76 5.86 -19.21 3.40
CA SER A 76 6.36 -19.49 4.74
C SER A 76 5.53 -18.89 5.89
N VAL A 77 4.62 -17.94 5.61
CA VAL A 77 3.75 -17.32 6.62
C VAL A 77 2.28 -17.72 6.51
N LEU A 78 1.87 -18.42 5.44
CA LEU A 78 0.47 -18.79 5.20
C LEU A 78 -0.13 -19.57 6.37
N GLU A 79 0.54 -20.64 6.81
CA GLU A 79 0.02 -21.50 7.88
C GLU A 79 -0.12 -20.72 9.19
N SER A 80 0.90 -19.92 9.55
CA SER A 80 0.83 -19.08 10.74
C SER A 80 -0.25 -18.00 10.66
N ALA A 81 -0.53 -17.47 9.46
CA ALA A 81 -1.60 -16.49 9.24
C ALA A 81 -2.99 -17.13 9.35
N LYS A 82 -3.17 -18.35 8.81
CA LYS A 82 -4.41 -19.15 8.94
C LYS A 82 -4.74 -19.45 10.40
N GLU A 83 -3.76 -19.92 11.15
CA GLU A 83 -3.89 -20.19 12.58
C GLU A 83 -4.27 -18.94 13.37
N GLU A 84 -3.60 -17.81 13.11
CA GLU A 84 -3.91 -16.55 13.80
C GLU A 84 -5.32 -16.04 13.48
N TYR A 85 -5.77 -16.18 12.24
CA TYR A 85 -7.14 -15.86 11.86
C TYR A 85 -8.15 -16.76 12.58
N ALA A 86 -7.92 -18.08 12.57
CA ALA A 86 -8.78 -19.06 13.21
C ALA A 86 -8.88 -18.82 14.72
N GLN A 87 -7.77 -18.49 15.38
CA GLN A 87 -7.74 -18.15 16.81
C GLN A 87 -8.50 -16.87 17.13
N LYS A 88 -8.36 -15.81 16.32
CA LYS A 88 -9.03 -14.52 16.56
C LYS A 88 -10.55 -14.60 16.41
N LEU A 89 -11.06 -15.41 15.48
CA LEU A 89 -12.49 -15.53 15.21
C LEU A 89 -13.13 -16.78 15.80
N GLN A 90 -12.35 -17.71 16.37
CA GLN A 90 -12.79 -19.03 16.83
C GLN A 90 -13.54 -19.82 15.73
N VAL A 91 -13.01 -19.77 14.51
CA VAL A 91 -13.57 -20.45 13.33
C VAL A 91 -12.54 -21.37 12.68
N HIS A 92 -12.99 -22.18 11.72
CA HIS A 92 -12.09 -22.99 10.92
C HIS A 92 -11.12 -22.12 10.09
N PRO A 93 -9.88 -22.58 9.87
CA PRO A 93 -8.93 -21.89 9.00
C PRO A 93 -9.47 -21.78 7.57
N PRO A 94 -9.40 -20.60 6.93
CA PRO A 94 -9.84 -20.43 5.56
C PRO A 94 -8.87 -21.08 4.58
N GLU A 95 -9.40 -21.50 3.43
CA GLU A 95 -8.59 -21.96 2.31
C GLU A 95 -7.94 -20.73 1.65
N ILE A 96 -6.60 -20.68 1.62
CA ILE A 96 -5.85 -19.62 0.96
C ILE A 96 -5.13 -20.24 -0.24
N ILE A 97 -5.53 -19.82 -1.44
CA ILE A 97 -4.96 -20.28 -2.70
C ILE A 97 -4.03 -19.19 -3.22
N VAL A 98 -2.74 -19.46 -3.31
CA VAL A 98 -1.80 -18.50 -3.92
C VAL A 98 -1.92 -18.58 -5.44
N ASP A 99 -2.10 -17.43 -6.08
CA ASP A 99 -2.15 -17.33 -7.53
C ASP A 99 -0.73 -17.46 -8.10
N HIS A 100 -0.45 -18.55 -8.82
CA HIS A 100 0.84 -18.79 -9.46
C HIS A 100 0.90 -18.29 -10.91
N HIS A 101 -0.21 -17.75 -11.44
CA HIS A 101 -0.32 -17.27 -12.81
C HIS A 101 -0.30 -15.74 -12.89
N ILE A 102 -0.92 -15.06 -11.92
CA ILE A 102 -1.05 -13.61 -11.87
C ILE A 102 -0.34 -13.07 -10.62
N TYR A 103 0.85 -12.50 -10.84
CA TYR A 103 1.63 -11.84 -9.80
C TYR A 103 1.37 -10.33 -9.78
N LEU A 104 1.64 -9.70 -8.64
CA LEU A 104 1.70 -8.24 -8.56
C LEU A 104 2.89 -7.71 -9.38
N PRO A 105 2.80 -6.46 -9.89
CA PRO A 105 3.90 -5.84 -10.60
C PRO A 105 5.20 -5.87 -9.77
N PRO A 106 6.37 -5.96 -10.41
CA PRO A 106 7.65 -5.93 -9.69
C PRO A 106 7.89 -4.54 -9.05
N GLY A 107 8.91 -4.46 -8.20
CA GLY A 107 9.32 -3.20 -7.60
C GLY A 107 9.78 -2.20 -8.66
N PRO A 108 9.65 -0.89 -8.40
CA PRO A 108 10.17 0.14 -9.28
C PRO A 108 11.69 -0.02 -9.41
N GLY A 109 12.14 -0.19 -10.65
CA GLY A 109 13.55 -0.34 -11.02
C GLY A 109 13.89 0.51 -12.24
N HIS A 110 15.19 0.75 -12.47
CA HIS A 110 15.67 1.60 -13.58
C HIS A 110 15.14 1.18 -14.96
N HIS A 111 14.85 -0.11 -15.16
CA HIS A 111 14.32 -0.63 -16.43
C HIS A 111 12.80 -0.50 -16.57
N ASN A 112 12.06 -0.26 -15.48
CA ASN A 112 10.59 -0.20 -15.44
C ASN A 112 10.09 1.15 -14.90
N ALA A 113 10.85 2.24 -15.10
CA ALA A 113 10.56 3.56 -14.53
C ALA A 113 9.17 4.12 -14.92
N HIS A 114 8.58 3.64 -16.02
CA HIS A 114 7.27 4.06 -16.52
C HIS A 114 6.22 2.93 -16.51
N GLY A 115 6.56 1.76 -15.96
CA GLY A 115 5.65 0.62 -15.87
C GLY A 115 4.87 0.59 -14.54
N PRO A 116 3.82 -0.24 -14.44
CA PRO A 116 3.19 -0.51 -13.16
C PRO A 116 4.22 -1.11 -12.20
N SER A 117 4.27 -0.60 -10.98
CA SER A 117 5.21 -1.05 -9.95
C SER A 117 4.50 -1.21 -8.62
N CYS A 118 5.02 -2.11 -7.78
CA CYS A 118 4.49 -2.37 -6.45
C CYS A 118 5.64 -2.50 -5.45
N SER A 119 5.58 -1.74 -4.37
CA SER A 119 6.60 -1.76 -3.32
C SER A 119 6.55 -3.04 -2.50
N GLY A 120 5.40 -3.72 -2.47
CA GLY A 120 5.21 -4.98 -1.77
C GLY A 120 3.81 -5.12 -1.16
N GLY A 121 3.65 -6.16 -0.36
CA GLY A 121 2.38 -6.52 0.28
C GLY A 121 1.57 -7.54 -0.53
N VAL A 122 0.27 -7.63 -0.24
CA VAL A 122 -0.60 -8.68 -0.77
C VAL A 122 -1.93 -8.11 -1.24
N VAL A 123 -2.48 -8.72 -2.28
CA VAL A 123 -3.86 -8.50 -2.71
C VAL A 123 -4.60 -9.81 -2.51
N VAL A 124 -5.68 -9.77 -1.73
CA VAL A 124 -6.49 -10.96 -1.44
C VAL A 124 -7.86 -10.76 -2.06
N ALA A 125 -8.34 -11.72 -2.83
CA ALA A 125 -9.66 -11.71 -3.44
C ALA A 125 -10.50 -12.88 -2.93
N SER A 126 -11.82 -12.76 -3.02
CA SER A 126 -12.71 -13.92 -2.89
C SER A 126 -12.43 -14.92 -4.01
N ARG A 127 -12.80 -16.19 -3.81
CA ARG A 127 -12.64 -17.26 -4.79
C ARG A 127 -13.30 -16.96 -6.14
N ASP A 128 -14.41 -16.20 -6.13
CA ASP A 128 -15.10 -15.76 -7.36
C ASP A 128 -14.52 -14.47 -7.97
N GLY A 129 -13.50 -13.88 -7.34
CA GLY A 129 -12.82 -12.67 -7.78
C GLY A 129 -13.65 -11.38 -7.66
N LYS A 130 -14.88 -11.42 -7.11
CA LYS A 130 -15.76 -10.23 -7.05
C LYS A 130 -15.34 -9.24 -5.98
N ILE A 131 -14.90 -9.75 -4.84
CA ILE A 131 -14.47 -8.91 -3.72
C ILE A 131 -12.95 -8.95 -3.68
N VAL A 132 -12.31 -7.79 -3.79
CA VAL A 132 -10.85 -7.65 -3.77
C VAL A 132 -10.46 -6.73 -2.61
N CYS A 133 -9.58 -7.23 -1.75
CA CYS A 133 -8.93 -6.51 -0.68
C CYS A 133 -7.48 -6.23 -1.07
N GLU A 134 -7.22 -5.01 -1.53
CA GLU A 134 -5.88 -4.54 -1.81
C GLU A 134 -5.21 -4.09 -0.51
N ASN A 135 -4.17 -4.81 -0.10
CA ASN A 135 -3.39 -4.53 1.10
C ASN A 135 -1.89 -4.44 0.75
N THR A 136 -1.61 -3.79 -0.39
CA THR A 136 -0.25 -3.41 -0.82
C THR A 136 0.26 -2.26 0.04
N LEU A 137 1.59 -2.14 0.16
CA LEU A 137 2.18 -1.04 0.92
C LEU A 137 1.87 0.32 0.27
N ASP A 138 1.82 0.36 -1.06
CA ASP A 138 1.48 1.55 -1.84
C ASP A 138 0.04 2.02 -1.56
N ALA A 139 -0.94 1.12 -1.64
CA ALA A 139 -2.34 1.45 -1.35
C ALA A 139 -2.52 1.90 0.11
N ARG A 140 -1.79 1.30 1.05
CA ARG A 140 -1.80 1.74 2.45
C ARG A 140 -1.22 3.14 2.62
N LEU A 141 -0.11 3.44 1.95
CA LEU A 141 0.51 4.76 1.98
C LEU A 141 -0.46 5.81 1.42
N ASP A 142 -1.09 5.54 0.27
CA ASP A 142 -2.10 6.40 -0.34
C ASP A 142 -3.27 6.69 0.61
N VAL A 143 -3.80 5.67 1.27
CA VAL A 143 -4.92 5.83 2.22
C VAL A 143 -4.50 6.69 3.41
N VAL A 144 -3.31 6.47 3.97
CA VAL A 144 -2.79 7.26 5.09
C VAL A 144 -2.54 8.70 4.66
N PHE A 145 -1.92 8.89 3.50
CA PHE A 145 -1.60 10.20 2.97
C PHE A 145 -2.86 11.04 2.74
N ARG A 146 -3.88 10.50 2.08
CA ARG A 146 -5.16 11.20 1.88
C ARG A 146 -5.84 11.59 3.18
N LYS A 147 -5.81 10.70 4.19
CA LYS A 147 -6.38 10.97 5.52
C LYS A 147 -5.62 12.06 6.27
N LYS A 148 -4.28 12.07 6.14
CA LYS A 148 -3.39 13.01 6.84
C LYS A 148 -3.08 14.28 6.06
N LEU A 149 -3.54 14.37 4.81
CA LEU A 149 -3.33 15.52 3.94
C LEU A 149 -3.67 16.88 4.59
N PRO A 150 -4.78 17.03 5.36
CA PRO A 150 -5.05 18.29 6.05
C PRO A 150 -4.01 18.66 7.10
N GLU A 151 -3.54 17.68 7.89
CA GLU A 151 -2.51 17.87 8.92
C GLU A 151 -1.15 18.19 8.28
N ILE A 152 -0.79 17.47 7.22
CA ILE A 152 0.42 17.68 6.41
C ILE A 152 0.43 19.10 5.84
N ARG A 153 -0.65 19.51 5.15
CA ARG A 153 -0.76 20.86 4.59
C ARG A 153 -0.67 21.92 5.68
N LYS A 154 -1.32 21.70 6.82
CA LYS A 154 -1.18 22.61 7.97
C LYS A 154 0.28 22.72 8.39
N GLN A 155 0.98 21.63 8.65
CA GLN A 155 2.37 21.70 9.14
C GLN A 155 3.35 22.30 8.13
N LEU A 156 3.21 21.96 6.84
CA LEU A 156 4.13 22.39 5.80
C LEU A 156 3.88 23.84 5.33
N VAL A 157 2.62 24.29 5.34
CA VAL A 157 2.22 25.55 4.70
C VAL A 157 1.82 26.63 5.72
N SER A 158 1.35 26.27 6.91
CA SER A 158 0.89 27.28 7.90
C SER A 158 2.01 28.16 8.46
N GLN A 159 3.28 27.82 8.22
CA GLN A 159 4.41 28.70 8.52
C GLN A 159 4.53 29.90 7.58
N VAL A 160 3.75 29.98 6.49
CA VAL A 160 3.80 31.09 5.52
C VAL A 160 2.88 32.26 5.91
N ALA A 161 2.12 32.13 7.00
CA ALA A 161 1.17 33.15 7.47
C ALA A 161 1.65 33.97 8.68
N ALA A 162 2.94 33.90 9.05
CA ALA A 162 3.54 34.68 10.13
C ALA A 162 4.61 35.64 9.60
#